data_AF-A0A518II74-F1
#
_entry.id   AF-A0A518II74-F1
#
_cell.length_a   1.000
_cell.length_b   1.000
_cell.length_c   1.000
_cell.angle_alpha   90.00
_cell.angle_beta   90.00
_cell.angle_gamma   90.00
#
_symmetry.space_group_name_H-M   'P 1'
#
loop_
_entity.id
_entity.type
_entity.pdbx_description
1 polymer ?
#
loop_
_entity_poly.entity_id
_entity_poly.type
_entity_poly.pdbx_seq_one_letter_code
_entity_poly.pdbx_strand_id
1 'polypeptide(L)'
;MSEEYRVVIPDEVFAVLEWTEDDLPAICVVNQSLANFDPKIVFAWHLSIIVDCAELADNGMPTLDENVILDQIGDHFDENIKADGNALFLARITWNGTRQFLYRVYDPKVVNAFLTDIIQNDKHIRPFDFRMELDKDWEFANYYLKHWET
;
A
#
# COMPACT_ATOMS: atom_id res chain seq x y z
N MET A 1 25.64 -15.99 -12.69
CA MET A 1 24.99 -15.24 -13.76
C MET A 1 23.87 -14.45 -13.10
N SER A 2 23.81 -13.13 -13.28
CA SER A 2 22.64 -12.35 -12.87
C SER A 2 21.54 -12.56 -13.89
N GLU A 3 20.35 -12.94 -13.44
CA GLU A 3 19.17 -12.96 -14.32
C GLU A 3 18.75 -11.51 -14.60
N GLU A 4 18.57 -11.16 -15.87
CA GLU A 4 18.04 -9.87 -16.28
C GLU A 4 16.54 -10.00 -16.52
N TYR A 5 15.76 -9.17 -15.81
CA TYR A 5 14.32 -9.10 -15.98
C TYR A 5 13.94 -7.86 -16.78
N ARG A 6 13.01 -8.02 -17.72
CA ARG A 6 12.31 -6.91 -18.36
C ARG A 6 10.88 -6.91 -17.85
N VAL A 7 10.45 -5.79 -17.31
CA VAL A 7 9.14 -5.66 -16.68
C VAL A 7 8.36 -4.54 -17.35
N VAL A 8 7.08 -4.81 -17.61
CA VAL A 8 6.12 -3.78 -18.02
C VAL A 8 5.24 -3.49 -16.81
N ILE A 9 5.30 -2.26 -16.32
CA ILE A 9 4.39 -1.80 -15.27
C ILE A 9 3.04 -1.49 -15.93
N PRO A 10 1.95 -2.16 -15.55
CA PRO A 10 0.63 -1.90 -16.14
C PRO A 10 0.09 -0.56 -15.67
N ASP A 11 -0.81 0.02 -16.47
CA ASP A 11 -1.64 1.12 -15.99
C ASP A 11 -2.50 0.63 -14.80
N GLU A 12 -2.67 1.49 -13.81
CA GLU A 12 -3.40 1.15 -12.60
C GLU A 12 -4.89 1.11 -12.88
N VAL A 13 -5.53 0.02 -12.48
CA VAL A 13 -6.98 -0.13 -12.57
C VAL A 13 -7.47 -0.51 -11.19
N PHE A 14 -8.36 0.29 -10.61
CA PHE A 14 -8.80 0.10 -9.24
C PHE A 14 -10.15 -0.58 -9.14
N ALA A 15 -10.30 -1.44 -8.13
CA ALA A 15 -11.55 -1.98 -7.67
C ALA A 15 -11.75 -1.67 -6.18
N VAL A 16 -13.02 -1.61 -5.75
CA VAL A 16 -13.39 -1.41 -4.35
C VAL A 16 -13.94 -2.72 -3.80
N LEU A 17 -13.42 -3.14 -2.65
CA LEU A 17 -13.91 -4.24 -1.84
C LEU A 17 -14.41 -3.68 -0.51
N GLU A 18 -15.60 -4.12 -0.10
CA GLU A 18 -16.23 -3.70 1.15
C GLU A 18 -16.57 -4.94 1.98
N TRP A 19 -16.27 -4.91 3.28
CA TRP A 19 -16.67 -5.95 4.21
C TRP A 19 -16.95 -5.37 5.59
N THR A 20 -17.39 -6.23 6.50
CA THR A 20 -17.59 -5.90 7.92
C THR A 20 -16.72 -6.82 8.75
N GLU A 21 -15.96 -6.25 9.67
CA GLU A 21 -15.05 -6.95 10.57
C GLU A 21 -15.12 -6.29 11.95
N ASP A 22 -15.33 -7.10 13.00
CA ASP A 22 -15.60 -6.65 14.38
C ASP A 22 -16.73 -5.62 14.48
N ASP A 23 -17.83 -5.86 13.78
CA ASP A 23 -19.00 -4.96 13.67
C ASP A 23 -18.70 -3.57 13.07
N LEU A 24 -17.50 -3.36 12.51
CA LEU A 24 -17.08 -2.13 11.88
C LEU A 24 -16.94 -2.30 10.35
N PRO A 25 -17.25 -1.25 9.57
CA PRO A 25 -17.04 -1.27 8.14
C PRO A 25 -15.54 -1.26 7.79
N ALA A 26 -15.19 -1.97 6.74
CA ALA A 26 -13.86 -1.96 6.15
C ALA A 26 -13.96 -1.74 4.64
N ILE A 27 -13.08 -0.89 4.11
CA ILE A 27 -13.03 -0.56 2.68
C ILE A 27 -11.60 -0.76 2.19
N CYS A 28 -11.44 -1.55 1.13
CA CYS A 28 -10.18 -1.72 0.40
C CYS A 28 -10.32 -1.19 -1.02
N VAL A 29 -9.40 -0.34 -1.45
CA VAL A 29 -9.21 0.02 -2.85
C VAL A 29 -7.96 -0.71 -3.32
N VAL A 30 -8.11 -1.63 -4.26
CA VAL A 30 -7.06 -2.52 -4.75
C VAL A 30 -6.77 -2.27 -6.23
N ASN A 31 -5.49 -2.30 -6.61
CA ASN A 31 -5.04 -2.24 -7.98
C ASN A 31 -5.18 -3.61 -8.65
N GLN A 32 -6.33 -3.88 -9.27
CA GLN A 32 -6.63 -5.16 -9.89
C GLN A 32 -5.76 -5.46 -11.13
N SER A 33 -5.11 -4.46 -11.74
CA SER A 33 -4.21 -4.71 -12.87
C SER A 33 -2.97 -5.53 -12.50
N LEU A 34 -2.70 -5.66 -11.20
CA LEU A 34 -1.61 -6.47 -10.66
C LEU A 34 -1.96 -7.97 -10.52
N ALA A 35 -3.21 -8.38 -10.74
CA ALA A 35 -3.63 -9.77 -10.53
C ALA A 35 -2.82 -10.79 -11.35
N ASN A 36 -2.46 -10.43 -12.58
CA ASN A 36 -1.67 -11.27 -13.48
C ASN A 36 -0.25 -10.72 -13.70
N PHE A 37 0.26 -9.93 -12.76
CA PHE A 37 1.59 -9.33 -12.87
C PHE A 37 2.69 -10.39 -12.77
N ASP A 38 3.64 -10.33 -13.71
CA ASP A 38 4.82 -11.20 -13.76
C ASP A 38 5.96 -10.46 -14.48
N PRO A 39 7.24 -10.63 -14.13
CA PRO A 39 7.83 -11.43 -13.04
C PRO A 39 7.60 -10.88 -11.63
N LYS A 40 6.89 -11.61 -10.76
CA LYS A 40 6.63 -11.22 -9.35
C LYS A 40 7.90 -10.98 -8.52
N ILE A 41 8.94 -11.78 -8.79
CA ILE A 41 10.22 -11.74 -8.09
C ILE A 41 10.92 -10.37 -8.18
N VAL A 42 10.62 -9.57 -9.21
CA VAL A 42 11.19 -8.22 -9.33
C VAL A 42 10.64 -7.33 -8.22
N PHE A 43 9.35 -7.41 -7.90
CA PHE A 43 8.75 -6.65 -6.79
C PHE A 43 8.45 -7.56 -5.59
N ALA A 44 9.47 -8.30 -5.16
CA ALA A 44 9.35 -9.34 -4.13
C ALA A 44 9.15 -8.79 -2.71
N TRP A 45 9.32 -7.49 -2.47
CA TRP A 45 9.13 -6.95 -1.12
C TRP A 45 7.70 -6.46 -0.92
N HIS A 46 7.04 -7.00 0.10
CA HIS A 46 5.77 -6.51 0.59
C HIS A 46 6.04 -5.37 1.57
N LEU A 47 5.53 -4.18 1.26
CA LEU A 47 5.53 -3.05 2.17
C LEU A 47 4.10 -2.81 2.67
N SER A 48 3.98 -2.67 3.99
CA SER A 48 2.77 -2.25 4.67
C SER A 48 3.07 -1.02 5.52
N ILE A 49 2.37 0.08 5.27
CA ILE A 49 2.43 1.30 6.07
C ILE A 49 1.06 1.48 6.73
N ILE A 50 1.00 1.64 8.05
CA ILE A 50 -0.24 1.83 8.81
C ILE A 50 -0.21 3.23 9.41
N VAL A 51 -1.20 4.05 9.05
CA VAL A 51 -1.38 5.42 9.51
C VAL A 51 -2.58 5.47 10.45
N ASP A 52 -2.41 6.05 11.63
CA ASP A 52 -3.50 6.29 12.57
C ASP A 52 -4.35 7.48 12.13
N CYS A 53 -5.67 7.29 12.11
CA CYS A 53 -6.61 8.37 11.83
C CYS A 53 -6.82 9.21 13.11
N ALA A 54 -6.75 10.53 12.99
CA ALA A 54 -6.95 11.43 14.12
C ALA A 54 -8.43 11.73 14.41
N GLU A 55 -9.25 11.85 13.35
CA GLU A 55 -10.67 12.18 13.47
C GLU A 55 -11.55 11.10 12.85
N LEU A 56 -12.41 10.52 13.67
CA LEU A 56 -13.30 9.42 13.31
C LEU A 56 -14.77 9.85 13.34
N ALA A 57 -15.54 9.33 12.40
CA ALA A 57 -17.00 9.29 12.49
C ALA A 57 -17.45 8.17 13.43
N ASP A 58 -18.75 8.16 13.79
CA ASP A 58 -19.33 7.20 14.75
C ASP A 58 -19.14 5.72 14.36
N ASN A 59 -18.91 5.43 13.08
CA ASN A 59 -18.69 4.08 12.55
C ASN A 59 -17.20 3.68 12.47
N GLY A 60 -16.29 4.41 13.10
CA GLY A 60 -14.86 4.11 13.11
C GLY A 60 -14.12 4.42 11.80
N MET A 61 -14.81 4.96 10.80
CA MET A 61 -14.20 5.48 9.57
C MET A 61 -13.69 6.90 9.79
N PRO A 62 -12.65 7.34 9.05
CA PRO A 62 -12.21 8.73 9.08
C PRO A 62 -13.32 9.68 8.65
N THR A 63 -13.36 10.86 9.26
CA THR A 63 -14.23 11.97 8.81
C THR A 63 -13.88 12.40 7.38
N LEU A 64 -14.71 13.22 6.74
CA LEU A 64 -14.38 13.76 5.41
C LEU A 64 -13.10 14.59 5.43
N ASP A 65 -12.90 15.39 6.47
CA ASP A 65 -11.69 16.23 6.62
C ASP A 65 -10.44 15.37 6.87
N GLU A 66 -10.56 14.31 7.69
CA GLU A 66 -9.45 13.37 7.90
C GLU A 66 -9.14 12.57 6.62
N ASN A 67 -10.14 12.24 5.80
CA ASN A 67 -9.89 11.60 4.51
C ASN A 67 -9.01 12.47 3.59
N VAL A 68 -9.23 13.79 3.55
CA VAL A 68 -8.40 14.70 2.75
C VAL A 68 -6.94 14.66 3.20
N ILE A 69 -6.70 14.59 4.51
CA ILE A 69 -5.34 14.49 5.07
C ILE A 69 -4.71 13.15 4.73
N LEU A 70 -5.46 12.06 4.88
CA LEU A 70 -4.99 10.72 4.55
C LEU A 70 -4.71 10.55 3.05
N ASP A 71 -5.49 11.19 2.18
CA ASP A 71 -5.22 11.20 0.73
C ASP A 71 -3.93 11.96 0.43
N GLN A 72 -3.66 13.10 1.08
CA GLN A 72 -2.38 13.82 0.94
C GLN A 72 -1.17 12.99 1.40
N ILE A 73 -1.33 12.23 2.50
CA ILE A 73 -0.30 11.30 2.97
C ILE A 73 -0.08 10.19 1.95
N GLY A 74 -1.17 9.63 1.41
CA GLY A 74 -1.13 8.61 0.37
C GLY A 74 -0.41 9.09 -0.90
N ASP A 75 -0.75 10.28 -1.39
CA ASP A 75 -0.11 10.90 -2.56
C ASP A 75 1.39 11.09 -2.32
N HIS A 76 1.79 11.57 -1.13
CA HIS A 76 3.19 11.75 -0.77
C HIS A 76 3.97 10.42 -0.75
N PHE A 77 3.35 9.36 -0.20
CA PHE A 77 3.93 8.02 -0.25
C PHE A 77 4.04 7.51 -1.68
N ASP A 78 2.98 7.62 -2.48
CA ASP A 78 2.96 7.17 -3.87
C ASP A 78 4.06 7.82 -4.70
N GLU A 79 4.20 9.14 -4.64
CA GLU A 79 5.20 9.91 -5.39
C GLU A 79 6.63 9.46 -5.08
N ASN A 80 6.95 9.19 -3.82
CA ASN A 80 8.32 8.89 -3.38
C ASN A 80 8.65 7.39 -3.42
N ILE A 81 7.69 6.52 -3.13
CA ILE A 81 7.88 5.07 -3.09
C ILE A 81 7.91 4.49 -4.52
N LYS A 82 7.08 5.02 -5.42
CA LYS A 82 7.01 4.59 -6.84
C LYS A 82 8.03 5.31 -7.73
N ALA A 83 8.80 6.25 -7.19
CA ALA A 83 9.83 6.98 -7.92
C ALA A 83 10.74 6.01 -8.69
N ASP A 84 11.07 6.39 -9.93
CA ASP A 84 11.87 5.58 -10.86
C ASP A 84 11.32 4.16 -11.12
N GLY A 85 10.02 3.94 -10.91
CA GLY A 85 9.38 2.63 -11.07
C GLY A 85 9.73 1.63 -9.96
N ASN A 86 10.18 2.11 -8.80
CA ASN A 86 10.67 1.26 -7.72
C ASN A 86 9.59 0.46 -6.98
N ALA A 87 8.31 0.81 -7.15
CA ALA A 87 7.22 0.11 -6.51
C ALA A 87 5.94 0.11 -7.34
N LEU A 88 5.05 -0.80 -7.00
CA LEU A 88 3.69 -0.90 -7.49
C LEU A 88 2.75 -0.69 -6.32
N PHE A 89 1.80 0.24 -6.45
CA PHE A 89 0.73 0.38 -5.46
C PHE A 89 -0.21 -0.83 -5.57
N LEU A 90 -0.35 -1.57 -4.47
CA LEU A 90 -1.19 -2.77 -4.40
C LEU A 90 -2.58 -2.42 -3.92
N ALA A 91 -2.69 -1.81 -2.75
CA ALA A 91 -3.98 -1.50 -2.15
C ALA A 91 -3.86 -0.44 -1.06
N ARG A 92 -4.99 0.20 -0.76
CA ARG A 92 -5.20 0.90 0.51
C ARG A 92 -6.41 0.34 1.23
N ILE A 93 -6.30 0.17 2.53
CA ILE A 93 -7.35 -0.40 3.37
C ILE A 93 -7.66 0.62 4.46
N THR A 94 -8.95 0.88 4.68
CA THR A 94 -9.43 1.69 5.80
C THR A 94 -10.29 0.82 6.68
N TRP A 95 -9.89 0.70 7.94
CA TRP A 95 -10.63 -0.08 8.93
C TRP A 95 -10.24 0.36 10.34
N ASN A 96 -11.26 0.46 11.20
CA ASN A 96 -11.11 0.64 12.65
C ASN A 96 -10.11 1.75 13.05
N GLY A 97 -10.30 2.95 12.49
CA GLY A 97 -9.47 4.11 12.80
C GLY A 97 -8.05 4.09 12.23
N THR A 98 -7.74 3.20 11.28
CA THR A 98 -6.46 3.18 10.58
C THR A 98 -6.64 3.23 9.08
N ARG A 99 -5.61 3.73 8.38
CA ARG A 99 -5.44 3.55 6.94
C ARG A 99 -4.11 2.87 6.65
N GLN A 100 -4.19 1.71 6.02
CA GLN A 100 -3.05 0.92 5.60
C GLN A 100 -2.79 1.12 4.12
N PHE A 101 -1.53 1.37 3.73
CA PHE A 101 -1.06 1.43 2.35
C PHE A 101 -0.15 0.25 2.07
N LEU A 102 -0.42 -0.47 0.99
CA LEU A 102 0.29 -1.68 0.60
C LEU A 102 0.98 -1.48 -0.74
N TYR A 103 2.27 -1.83 -0.81
CA TYR A 103 3.07 -1.77 -2.03
C TYR A 103 3.83 -3.07 -2.27
N ARG A 104 4.13 -3.31 -3.56
CA ARG A 104 5.13 -4.29 -4.00
C ARG A 104 6.38 -3.52 -4.41
N VAL A 105 7.51 -3.80 -3.78
CA VAL A 105 8.73 -2.99 -3.87
C VAL A 105 9.88 -3.77 -4.51
N TYR A 106 10.61 -3.11 -5.42
CA TYR A 106 11.81 -3.62 -6.07
C TYR A 106 13.05 -3.42 -5.19
N ASP A 107 13.44 -2.17 -4.90
CA ASP A 107 14.53 -1.85 -3.98
C ASP A 107 13.98 -1.44 -2.60
N PRO A 108 14.05 -2.35 -1.60
CA PRO A 108 13.58 -2.08 -0.24
C PRO A 108 14.42 -1.04 0.49
N LYS A 109 15.71 -0.86 0.12
CA LYS A 109 16.62 0.01 0.87
C LYS A 109 16.26 1.48 0.66
N VAL A 110 15.91 1.84 -0.57
CA VAL A 110 15.49 3.21 -0.92
C VAL A 110 14.24 3.58 -0.13
N VAL A 111 13.23 2.70 -0.13
CA VAL A 111 11.97 2.94 0.58
C VAL A 111 12.14 2.93 2.09
N ASN A 112 12.94 2.01 2.63
CA ASN A 112 13.24 1.97 4.06
C ASN A 112 13.94 3.24 4.51
N ALA A 113 14.92 3.75 3.75
CA ALA A 113 15.61 4.99 4.08
C ALA A 113 14.66 6.18 4.07
N PHE A 114 13.79 6.29 3.08
CA PHE A 114 12.75 7.33 2.98
C PHE A 114 11.80 7.32 4.18
N LEU A 115 11.16 6.18 4.48
CA LEU A 115 10.19 6.09 5.59
C LEU A 115 10.86 6.28 6.95
N THR A 116 12.08 5.75 7.13
CA THR A 116 12.86 5.95 8.35
C THR A 116 13.22 7.41 8.55
N ASP A 117 13.61 8.15 7.50
CA ASP A 117 13.91 9.58 7.59
C ASP A 117 12.68 10.39 8.00
N ILE A 118 11.49 10.05 7.49
CA ILE A 118 10.25 10.72 7.91
C ILE A 118 10.00 10.53 9.40
N ILE A 119 10.14 9.30 9.91
CA ILE A 119 9.89 8.98 11.33
C ILE A 119 10.96 9.62 12.22
N GLN A 120 12.25 9.45 11.91
CA GLN A 120 13.35 9.91 12.76
C GLN A 120 13.46 11.43 12.84
N ASN A 121 12.97 12.14 11.83
CA ASN A 121 13.01 13.59 11.78
C ASN A 121 11.65 14.25 11.98
N ASP A 122 10.64 13.49 12.44
CA ASP A 122 9.31 14.00 12.78
C ASP A 122 8.63 14.78 11.62
N LYS A 123 8.81 14.29 10.39
CA LYS A 123 8.29 14.95 9.16
C LYS A 123 6.89 14.47 8.78
N HIS A 124 6.27 13.62 9.59
CA HIS A 124 5.00 12.99 9.27
C HIS A 124 3.81 13.90 9.58
N ILE A 125 2.78 13.87 8.73
CA ILE A 125 1.51 14.59 8.98
C ILE A 125 0.67 13.86 10.04
N ARG A 126 0.76 12.52 10.06
CA ARG A 126 0.17 11.61 11.05
C ARG A 126 1.20 10.57 11.46
N PRO A 127 1.22 10.14 12.73
CA PRO A 127 2.03 9.01 13.14
C PRO A 127 1.73 7.79 12.26
N PHE A 128 2.77 7.05 11.93
CA PHE A 128 2.63 5.80 11.20
C PHE A 128 3.75 4.84 11.56
N ASP A 129 3.45 3.56 11.40
CA ASP A 129 4.43 2.47 11.44
C ASP A 129 4.52 1.81 10.07
N PHE A 130 5.66 1.20 9.77
CA PHE A 130 5.79 0.40 8.55
C PHE A 130 6.51 -0.91 8.78
N ARG A 131 6.16 -1.91 7.97
CA ARG A 131 6.81 -3.22 7.93
C ARG A 131 7.12 -3.57 6.49
N MET A 132 8.32 -4.13 6.28
CA MET A 132 8.77 -4.60 4.98
C MET A 132 9.22 -6.05 5.08
N GLU A 133 8.63 -6.91 4.25
CA GLU A 133 8.82 -8.35 4.30
C GLU A 133 9.11 -8.90 2.91
N LEU A 134 9.99 -9.90 2.85
CA LEU A 134 10.24 -10.60 1.60
C LEU A 134 9.10 -11.59 1.32
N ASP A 135 8.47 -11.42 0.17
CA ASP A 135 7.33 -12.20 -0.30
C ASP A 135 7.46 -12.41 -1.81
N LYS A 136 8.33 -13.35 -2.21
CA LYS A 136 8.74 -13.54 -3.61
C LYS A 136 7.58 -13.95 -4.53
N ASP A 137 6.62 -14.68 -3.98
CA ASP A 137 5.51 -15.27 -4.73
C ASP A 137 4.21 -14.47 -4.59
N TRP A 138 4.28 -13.34 -3.87
CA TRP A 138 3.17 -12.44 -3.58
C TRP A 138 2.02 -13.11 -2.80
N GLU A 139 2.36 -13.96 -1.83
CA GLU A 139 1.38 -14.65 -0.98
C GLU A 139 0.46 -13.67 -0.25
N PHE A 140 0.99 -12.53 0.23
CA PHE A 140 0.19 -11.50 0.90
C PHE A 140 -0.77 -10.78 -0.06
N ALA A 141 -0.42 -10.69 -1.35
CA ALA A 141 -1.25 -9.99 -2.33
C ALA A 141 -2.46 -10.85 -2.77
N ASN A 142 -2.34 -12.17 -2.72
CA ASN A 142 -3.38 -13.10 -3.16
C ASN A 142 -4.72 -12.91 -2.42
N TYR A 143 -4.68 -12.49 -1.15
CA TYR A 143 -5.90 -12.19 -0.40
C TYR A 143 -6.78 -11.14 -1.10
N TYR A 144 -6.14 -10.16 -1.74
CA TYR A 144 -6.82 -9.08 -2.43
C TYR A 144 -7.06 -9.41 -3.91
N LEU A 145 -6.06 -9.98 -4.60
CA LEU A 145 -6.06 -10.07 -6.06
C LEU A 145 -6.78 -11.28 -6.66
N LYS A 146 -7.01 -12.34 -5.88
CA LYS A 146 -7.52 -13.64 -6.38
C LYS A 146 -8.83 -13.55 -7.17
N HIS A 147 -9.63 -12.52 -6.94
CA HIS A 147 -10.89 -12.29 -7.65
C HIS A 147 -10.69 -11.97 -9.15
N TRP A 148 -9.50 -11.55 -9.55
CA TRP A 148 -9.18 -11.05 -10.91
C TRP A 148 -8.07 -11.83 -11.61
N GLU A 149 -7.60 -12.94 -11.03
CA GLU A 149 -6.71 -13.88 -11.71
C GLU A 149 -7.48 -14.56 -12.87
N THR A 150 -6.82 -14.70 -14.02
CA THR A 150 -7.43 -15.31 -15.24
C THR A 150 -6.64 -16.48 -15.75
#